data_AF-A0A2T6DRG1-F1
#
_entry.id   AF-A0A2T6DRG1-F1
#
_cell.length_a   1.000
_cell.length_b   1.000
_cell.length_c   1.000
_cell.angle_alpha   90.00
_cell.angle_beta   90.00
_cell.angle_gamma   90.00
#
_symmetry.space_group_name_H-M   'P 1'
#
loop_
_entity.id
_entity.type
_entity.pdbx_description
1 polymer ?
#
loop_
_entity_poly.entity_id
_entity_poly.type
_entity_poly.pdbx_seq_one_letter_code
_entity_poly.pdbx_strand_id
1 'polypeptide(L)'
;MLGLMHRRDLKPDDGMVFVFPRPQRMSFYMRNTPTPLSIGYFDSEGVLKEVYPMYPFDETTVNSRSDRIQFCVEMNQGWYEKNGVRTGDKLDVKALAAALKARGQDPVEYGLRKWVAEEK
;
A
#
# COMPACT_ATOMS: atom_id res chain seq x y z
N MET A 1 0.61 -13.73 2.38
CA MET A 1 1.28 -12.63 3.11
C MET A 1 0.43 -12.29 4.32
N LEU A 2 1.04 -12.00 5.48
CA LEU A 2 0.34 -11.52 6.67
C LEU A 2 0.18 -10.00 6.52
N GLY A 3 -1.05 -9.51 6.37
CA GLY A 3 -1.38 -8.08 6.41
C GLY A 3 -1.57 -7.59 7.85
N LEU A 4 -2.51 -6.68 8.07
CA LEU A 4 -2.90 -6.21 9.40
C LEU A 4 -3.75 -7.22 10.22
N MET A 5 -3.59 -8.52 9.98
CA MET A 5 -4.31 -9.58 10.71
C MET A 5 -4.10 -9.44 12.23
N HIS A 6 -5.18 -9.62 12.99
CA HIS A 6 -5.24 -9.55 14.46
C HIS A 6 -4.89 -8.18 15.10
N ARG A 7 -4.53 -7.16 14.31
CA ARG A 7 -4.27 -5.79 14.81
C ARG A 7 -5.59 -5.10 15.16
N ARG A 8 -5.75 -4.68 16.42
CA ARG A 8 -6.93 -3.94 16.91
C ARG A 8 -6.66 -2.45 17.14
N ASP A 9 -5.41 -2.09 17.44
CA ASP A 9 -5.03 -0.74 17.88
C ASP A 9 -4.21 0.00 16.81
N LEU A 10 -4.74 0.11 15.59
CA LEU A 10 -4.12 0.92 14.54
C LEU A 10 -4.41 2.40 14.83
N LYS A 11 -3.38 3.21 15.10
CA LYS A 11 -3.57 4.66 15.33
C LYS A 11 -4.11 5.33 14.06
N PRO A 12 -4.73 6.52 14.17
CA PRO A 12 -5.39 7.17 13.04
C PRO A 12 -4.54 7.26 11.76
N ASP A 13 -3.25 7.61 11.89
CA ASP A 13 -2.31 7.78 10.77
C ASP A 13 -1.33 6.61 10.61
N ASP A 14 -1.55 5.52 11.33
CA ASP A 14 -0.80 4.29 11.09
C ASP A 14 -1.44 3.50 9.93
N GLY A 15 -0.60 2.80 9.19
CA GLY A 15 -1.01 1.94 8.09
C GLY A 15 0.05 0.91 7.72
N MET A 16 -0.21 0.17 6.65
CA MET A 16 0.72 -0.82 6.11
C MET A 16 0.89 -0.61 4.62
N VAL A 17 2.13 -0.52 4.17
CA VAL A 17 2.49 -0.47 2.74
C VAL A 17 3.00 -1.83 2.29
N PHE A 18 2.47 -2.31 1.16
CA PHE A 18 2.92 -3.49 0.44
C PHE A 18 3.70 -3.03 -0.79
N VAL A 19 4.92 -3.53 -0.94
CA VAL A 19 5.81 -3.17 -2.05
C VAL A 19 6.09 -4.42 -2.87
N PHE A 20 5.75 -4.40 -4.15
CA PHE A 20 5.92 -5.55 -5.04
C PHE A 20 7.07 -5.30 -6.03
N PRO A 21 7.87 -6.34 -6.38
CA PRO A 21 9.00 -6.20 -7.29
C PRO A 21 8.65 -5.72 -8.71
N ARG A 22 7.43 -6.02 -9.17
CA ARG A 22 6.95 -5.70 -10.51
C ARG A 22 5.47 -5.31 -10.48
N PRO A 23 5.03 -4.43 -11.39
CA PRO A 23 3.62 -4.12 -11.54
C PRO A 23 2.80 -5.36 -11.92
N GLN A 24 1.67 -5.57 -11.24
CA GLN A 24 0.74 -6.67 -11.50
C GLN A 24 -0.67 -6.31 -11.01
N ARG A 25 -1.66 -7.15 -11.34
CA ARG A 25 -2.97 -7.09 -10.70
C ARG A 25 -2.86 -7.55 -9.25
N MET A 26 -3.51 -6.83 -8.35
CA MET A 26 -3.48 -7.09 -6.91
C MET A 26 -4.82 -7.60 -6.41
N SER A 27 -4.75 -8.38 -5.32
CA SER A 27 -5.87 -9.10 -4.75
C SER A 27 -5.70 -9.17 -3.23
N PHE A 28 -6.64 -8.59 -2.50
CA PHE A 28 -6.61 -8.48 -1.03
C PHE A 28 -7.93 -8.97 -0.42
N TYR A 29 -7.89 -9.32 0.85
CA TYR A 29 -9.01 -9.87 1.63
C TYR A 29 -8.75 -9.61 3.11
N MET A 30 -9.79 -9.69 3.95
CA MET A 30 -9.75 -9.28 5.36
C MET A 30 -9.84 -10.46 6.34
N ARG A 31 -9.40 -11.66 5.93
CA ARG A 31 -9.32 -12.83 6.82
C ARG A 31 -8.58 -12.44 8.11
N ASN A 32 -9.20 -12.72 9.26
CA ASN A 32 -8.65 -12.42 10.59
C ASN A 32 -8.28 -10.95 10.85
N THR A 33 -8.83 -9.99 10.09
CA THR A 33 -8.53 -8.56 10.26
C THR A 33 -9.73 -7.86 10.91
N PRO A 34 -9.66 -7.52 12.22
CA PRO A 34 -10.81 -6.94 12.95
C PRO A 34 -10.98 -5.43 12.71
N THR A 35 -9.91 -4.73 12.34
CA THR A 35 -9.93 -3.28 12.11
C THR A 35 -10.48 -3.00 10.71
N PRO A 36 -11.47 -2.10 10.54
CA PRO A 36 -11.96 -1.72 9.21
C PRO A 36 -10.91 -0.87 8.47
N LEU A 37 -10.65 -1.22 7.21
CA LEU A 37 -9.58 -0.60 6.43
C LEU A 37 -10.08 0.00 5.11
N SER A 38 -9.24 0.82 4.51
CA SER A 38 -9.29 1.20 3.11
C SER A 38 -7.96 0.82 2.46
N ILE A 39 -8.00 0.25 1.26
CA ILE A 39 -6.82 -0.05 0.46
C ILE A 39 -6.71 0.94 -0.70
N GLY A 40 -5.56 1.58 -0.82
CA GLY A 40 -5.18 2.38 -1.98
C GLY A 40 -4.22 1.58 -2.87
N TYR A 41 -4.51 1.52 -4.16
CA TYR A 41 -3.67 0.87 -5.18
C TYR A 41 -2.90 1.90 -5.98
N PHE A 42 -1.58 1.79 -6.01
CA PHE A 42 -0.68 2.74 -6.65
C PHE A 42 0.15 2.07 -7.75
N ASP A 43 0.36 2.80 -8.85
CA ASP A 43 1.21 2.32 -9.96
C ASP A 43 2.72 2.48 -9.65
N SER A 44 3.58 2.12 -10.61
CA SER A 44 5.05 2.18 -10.49
C SER A 44 5.63 3.60 -10.35
N GLU A 45 4.84 4.62 -10.65
CA GLU A 45 5.19 6.03 -10.43
C GLU A 45 4.71 6.53 -9.06
N GLY A 46 4.09 5.65 -8.25
CA GLY A 46 3.49 6.00 -6.98
C GLY A 46 2.17 6.76 -7.14
N VAL A 47 1.52 6.74 -8.31
CA VAL A 47 0.24 7.45 -8.50
C VAL A 47 -0.91 6.59 -7.99
N LEU A 48 -1.75 7.16 -7.13
CA LEU A 48 -2.96 6.51 -6.62
C LEU A 48 -3.95 6.31 -7.75
N LYS A 49 -4.26 5.05 -8.07
CA LYS A 49 -5.17 4.69 -9.15
C LYS A 49 -6.58 4.43 -8.64
N GLU A 50 -6.69 3.76 -7.50
CA GLU A 50 -7.95 3.20 -7.02
C GLU A 50 -7.93 3.16 -5.49
N VAL A 51 -9.09 3.39 -4.85
CA VAL A 51 -9.28 3.24 -3.40
C VAL A 51 -10.54 2.44 -3.18
N TYR A 52 -10.49 1.45 -2.29
CA TYR A 52 -11.66 0.65 -1.93
C TYR A 52 -11.78 0.50 -0.40
N PRO A 53 -13.01 0.51 0.14
CA PRO A 53 -13.24 0.07 1.50
C PRO A 53 -13.04 -1.45 1.61
N MET A 54 -12.54 -1.91 2.74
CA MET A 54 -12.42 -3.31 3.10
C MET A 54 -13.05 -3.56 4.47
N TYR A 55 -13.81 -4.64 4.59
CA TYR A 55 -14.66 -4.89 5.76
C TYR A 55 -14.07 -5.97 6.67
N PRO A 56 -14.16 -5.81 8.01
CA PRO A 56 -13.58 -6.78 8.94
C PRO A 56 -14.05 -8.22 8.70
N PHE A 57 -13.11 -9.16 8.74
CA PHE A 57 -13.34 -10.61 8.55
C PHE A 57 -13.94 -11.02 7.19
N ASP A 58 -14.11 -10.09 6.25
CA ASP A 58 -14.63 -10.40 4.92
C ASP A 58 -13.54 -11.03 4.05
N GLU A 59 -13.76 -12.27 3.62
CA GLU A 59 -12.83 -12.97 2.73
C GLU A 59 -13.12 -12.74 1.25
N THR A 60 -14.16 -11.98 0.93
CA THR A 60 -14.42 -11.52 -0.43
C THR A 60 -13.24 -10.72 -0.93
N THR A 61 -12.73 -11.13 -2.08
CA THR A 61 -11.52 -10.53 -2.62
C THR A 61 -11.78 -9.14 -3.19
N VAL A 62 -11.02 -8.17 -2.71
CA VAL A 62 -10.92 -6.83 -3.30
C VAL A 62 -9.78 -6.84 -4.31
N ASN A 63 -10.14 -6.82 -5.59
CA ASN A 63 -9.19 -6.86 -6.70
C ASN A 63 -8.94 -5.46 -7.25
N SER A 64 -7.69 -5.15 -7.61
CA SER A 64 -7.43 -3.96 -8.43
C SER A 64 -8.00 -4.15 -9.83
N ARG A 65 -8.61 -3.10 -10.39
CA ARG A 65 -9.06 -3.10 -11.78
C ARG A 65 -7.86 -3.08 -12.71
N SER A 66 -6.88 -2.24 -12.41
CA SER A 66 -5.60 -2.16 -13.12
C SER A 66 -4.75 -3.41 -12.88
N ASP A 67 -4.00 -3.80 -13.90
CA ASP A 67 -2.93 -4.80 -13.89
C ASP A 67 -1.54 -4.18 -13.74
N ARG A 68 -1.45 -2.85 -13.53
CA ARG A 68 -0.19 -2.10 -13.42
C ARG A 68 0.02 -1.50 -12.02
N ILE A 69 -0.41 -2.22 -10.98
CA ILE A 69 -0.24 -1.80 -9.59
C ILE A 69 1.08 -2.34 -9.05
N GLN A 70 1.87 -1.51 -8.37
CA GLN A 70 3.13 -1.90 -7.75
C GLN A 70 3.15 -1.70 -6.22
N PHE A 71 2.33 -0.78 -5.70
CA PHE A 71 2.20 -0.55 -4.26
C PHE A 71 0.75 -0.61 -3.82
N CYS A 72 0.53 -1.11 -2.61
CA CYS A 72 -0.77 -1.02 -1.95
C CYS A 72 -0.57 -0.42 -0.57
N VAL A 73 -1.44 0.50 -0.16
CA VAL A 73 -1.39 1.10 1.18
C VAL A 73 -2.73 0.86 1.88
N GLU A 74 -2.68 0.08 2.96
CA GLU A 74 -3.79 -0.12 3.89
C GLU A 74 -3.75 0.97 4.96
N MET A 75 -4.85 1.71 5.08
CA MET A 75 -5.08 2.71 6.12
C MET A 75 -6.40 2.40 6.83
N ASN A 76 -6.67 3.05 7.97
CA ASN A 76 -8.00 3.04 8.59
C ASN A 76 -9.08 3.42 7.57
N GLN A 77 -10.25 2.77 7.66
CA GLN A 77 -11.34 3.07 6.73
C GLN A 77 -11.74 4.56 6.81
N GLY A 78 -11.88 5.19 5.63
CA GLY A 78 -12.18 6.62 5.50
C GLY A 78 -10.97 7.56 5.67
N TRP A 79 -9.76 7.04 5.93
CA TRP A 79 -8.57 7.88 6.07
C TRP A 79 -8.25 8.70 4.81
N TYR A 80 -8.38 8.10 3.62
CA TYR A 80 -8.13 8.77 2.34
C TYR A 80 -9.01 10.01 2.15
N GLU A 81 -10.32 9.86 2.37
CA GLU A 81 -11.29 10.95 2.28
C GLU A 81 -11.01 12.05 3.30
N LYS A 82 -10.80 11.68 4.57
CA LYS A 82 -10.53 12.63 5.66
C LYS A 82 -9.27 13.46 5.43
N ASN A 83 -8.25 12.88 4.80
CA ASN A 83 -6.99 13.55 4.51
C ASN A 83 -6.93 14.17 3.10
N GLY A 84 -8.04 14.13 2.35
CA GLY A 84 -8.11 14.70 1.00
C GLY A 84 -7.23 13.99 -0.03
N VAL A 85 -6.81 12.74 0.24
CA VAL A 85 -6.01 11.92 -0.67
C VAL A 85 -6.93 11.22 -1.66
N ARG A 86 -6.72 11.48 -2.95
CA ARG A 86 -7.60 11.07 -4.05
C ARG A 86 -6.81 10.51 -5.23
N THR A 87 -7.53 9.89 -6.16
CA THR A 87 -6.92 9.34 -7.38
C THR A 87 -6.15 10.42 -8.14
N GLY A 88 -4.94 10.10 -8.57
CA GLY A 88 -3.99 11.05 -9.16
C GLY A 88 -2.93 11.59 -8.20
N ASP A 89 -3.15 11.51 -6.88
CA ASP A 89 -2.13 11.90 -5.89
C ASP A 89 -0.96 10.92 -5.89
N LYS A 90 0.18 11.35 -5.32
CA LYS A 90 1.43 10.59 -5.38
C LYS A 90 1.92 10.17 -4.00
N LEU A 91 2.25 8.89 -3.88
CA LEU A 91 3.10 8.33 -2.85
C LEU A 91 4.54 8.80 -3.07
N ASP A 92 5.22 9.23 -2.00
CA ASP A 92 6.65 9.52 -2.07
C ASP A 92 7.45 8.21 -2.12
N VAL A 93 7.76 7.76 -3.33
CA VAL A 93 8.49 6.50 -3.55
C VAL A 93 9.95 6.62 -3.11
N LYS A 94 10.53 7.83 -3.05
CA LYS A 94 11.89 8.02 -2.51
C LYS A 94 11.90 7.79 -1.01
N ALA A 95 10.91 8.35 -0.29
CA ALA A 95 10.73 8.09 1.13
C ALA A 95 10.48 6.60 1.40
N LEU A 96 9.70 5.93 0.55
CA LEU A 96 9.48 4.48 0.63
C LEU A 96 10.78 3.67 0.44
N ALA A 97 11.58 4.01 -0.57
CA ALA A 97 12.88 3.37 -0.79
C ALA A 97 13.84 3.57 0.39
N ALA A 98 13.88 4.77 0.97
CA ALA A 98 14.66 5.05 2.17
C ALA A 98 14.16 4.22 3.38
N ALA A 99 12.84 4.08 3.55
CA ALA A 99 12.26 3.28 4.61
C ALA A 99 12.57 1.77 4.47
N LEU A 100 12.63 1.24 3.25
CA LEU A 100 13.07 -0.12 2.97
C LEU A 100 14.55 -0.32 3.36
N LYS A 101 15.43 0.59 2.94
CA LYS A 101 16.85 0.57 3.33
C LYS A 101 17.03 0.58 4.85
N ALA A 102 16.30 1.45 5.55
CA ALA A 102 16.35 1.54 7.01
C ALA A 102 15.89 0.26 7.72
N ARG A 103 15.13 -0.60 7.04
CA ARG A 103 14.70 -1.93 7.52
C ARG A 103 15.61 -3.07 7.05
N GLY A 104 16.77 -2.75 6.48
CA GLY A 104 17.74 -3.73 5.97
C GLY A 104 17.32 -4.43 4.68
N GLN A 105 16.39 -3.82 3.92
CA GLN A 105 15.94 -4.33 2.62
C GLN A 105 16.60 -3.54 1.49
N ASP A 106 16.96 -4.19 0.37
CA ASP A 106 17.45 -3.49 -0.81
C ASP A 106 16.27 -3.05 -1.71
N PRO A 107 16.01 -1.75 -1.88
CA PRO A 107 14.90 -1.28 -2.73
C PRO A 107 15.02 -1.72 -4.20
N VAL A 108 16.22 -2.08 -4.68
CA VAL A 108 16.42 -2.58 -6.05
C VAL A 108 15.70 -3.91 -6.26
N GLU A 109 15.63 -4.77 -5.24
CA GLU A 109 14.87 -6.03 -5.28
C GLU A 109 13.36 -5.81 -5.45
N TYR A 110 12.88 -4.63 -5.06
CA TYR A 110 11.49 -4.19 -5.20
C TYR A 110 11.24 -3.38 -6.49
N GLY A 111 12.20 -3.36 -7.43
CA GLY A 111 12.09 -2.61 -8.68
C GLY A 111 12.23 -1.10 -8.52
N LEU A 112 12.80 -0.63 -7.40
CA LEU A 112 12.89 0.81 -7.07
C LEU A 112 14.23 1.44 -7.44
N ARG A 113 15.01 0.82 -8.33
CA ARG A 113 16.35 1.32 -8.73
C ARG A 113 16.35 2.80 -9.10
N LYS A 114 15.34 3.28 -9.85
CA LYS A 114 15.23 4.68 -10.27
C LYS A 114 14.95 5.67 -9.13
N TRP A 115 14.51 5.18 -7.96
CA TRP A 115 14.14 5.97 -6.80
C TRP A 115 15.21 6.00 -5.72
N VAL A 116 16.17 5.07 -5.80
CA VAL A 116 17.36 5.09 -4.97
C VAL A 116 18.29 6.15 -5.55
N ALA A 117 18.63 7.17 -4.77
CA ALA A 117 19.68 8.10 -5.16
C ALA A 117 20.97 7.31 -5.41
N GLU A 118 21.63 7.56 -6.54
CA GLU A 118 23.05 7.27 -6.65
C GLU A 118 23.73 8.15 -5.60
N GLU A 119 24.33 7.53 -4.59
CA GLU A 119 25.29 8.23 -3.76
C GLU A 119 26.41 8.71 -4.70
N LYS A 120 26.48 10.03 -4.89
CA LYS A 120 27.64 10.67 -5.51
C LYS A 120 28.74 10.81 -4.47
#